data_AF-A2HXH2-F1
#
_entry.id   AF-A2HXH2-F1
#
_cell.length_a   1.000
_cell.length_b   1.000
_cell.length_c   1.000
_cell.angle_alpha   90.00
_cell.angle_beta   90.00
_cell.angle_gamma   90.00
#
_symmetry.space_group_name_H-M   'P 1'
#
loop_
_entity.id
_entity.type
_entity.pdbx_description
1 polymer ?
#
loop_
_entity_poly.entity_id
_entity_poly.type
_entity_poly.pdbx_seq_one_letter_code
_entity_poly.pdbx_strand_id
1 'polypeptide(L)'
;MSTLENTTTAIVHEVINEEYEYIQYNKQLRLIRSVKDDMYQMQSILTACFAPDTKLPKDWFRNQSTIELLSEAQRDVLFSENSEEQRVGKKSQSPKLYENREKLPNGLRGYYVHRLLVNAVAMWASPRYAWNIYKLLDELHRQERGEMEKKLQAKDEVIESKDKSIQKRIPRSVPKGKEKNYKYMIYTE
;
A
#
# COMPACT_ATOMS: atom_id res chain seq x y z
N MET A 1 17.64 -16.07 -19.37
CA MET A 1 16.19 -16.25 -19.54
C MET A 1 15.55 -16.12 -18.16
N SER A 2 15.12 -14.91 -17.77
CA SER A 2 14.47 -14.67 -16.48
C SER A 2 12.96 -14.76 -16.71
N THR A 3 12.35 -15.85 -16.28
CA THR A 3 10.89 -16.00 -16.25
C THR A 3 10.38 -15.19 -15.06
N LEU A 4 9.93 -13.97 -15.32
CA LEU A 4 9.01 -13.26 -14.45
C LEU A 4 7.71 -14.08 -14.41
N GLU A 5 7.61 -15.00 -13.46
CA GLU A 5 6.32 -15.56 -13.08
C GLU A 5 5.50 -14.41 -12.50
N ASN A 6 4.69 -13.80 -13.37
CA ASN A 6 3.60 -12.94 -12.97
C ASN A 6 2.75 -13.75 -12.00
N THR A 7 2.98 -13.52 -10.71
CA THR A 7 2.17 -14.10 -9.67
C THR A 7 0.84 -13.37 -9.70
N THR A 8 -0.03 -13.74 -10.62
CA THR A 8 -1.45 -13.45 -10.49
C THR A 8 -1.99 -14.43 -9.46
N THR A 9 -1.84 -14.11 -8.18
CA THR A 9 -2.67 -14.73 -7.13
C THR A 9 -4.10 -14.36 -7.48
N ALA A 10 -4.78 -15.23 -8.24
CA ALA A 10 -6.22 -15.14 -8.40
C ALA A 10 -6.79 -15.11 -6.98
N ILE A 11 -7.42 -13.99 -6.62
CA ILE A 11 -8.06 -13.85 -5.31
C ILE A 11 -9.24 -14.80 -5.36
N VAL A 12 -9.07 -15.99 -4.75
CA VAL A 12 -10.13 -16.99 -4.69
C VAL A 12 -11.04 -16.59 -3.53
N HIS A 13 -12.30 -16.31 -3.86
CA HIS A 13 -13.38 -16.11 -2.91
C HIS A 13 -14.23 -17.38 -2.89
N GLU A 14 -14.44 -17.96 -1.71
CA GLU A 14 -15.36 -19.08 -1.51
C GLU A 14 -16.39 -18.70 -0.46
N VAL A 15 -17.65 -18.62 -0.88
CA VAL A 15 -18.76 -18.18 -0.02
C VAL A 15 -19.05 -19.24 1.03
N ILE A 16 -19.10 -18.83 2.31
CA ILE A 16 -19.53 -19.69 3.42
C ILE A 16 -21.03 -19.50 3.64
N ASN A 17 -21.47 -18.23 3.69
CA ASN A 17 -22.87 -17.82 3.76
C ASN A 17 -23.01 -16.38 3.23
N GLU A 18 -24.20 -15.77 3.34
CA GLU A 18 -24.46 -14.41 2.85
C GLU A 18 -23.58 -13.31 3.49
N GLU A 19 -23.02 -13.56 4.68
CA GLU A 19 -22.26 -12.57 5.44
C GLU A 19 -20.75 -12.85 5.51
N TYR A 20 -20.33 -14.08 5.21
CA TYR A 20 -18.97 -14.57 5.41
C TYR A 20 -18.45 -15.36 4.22
N GLU A 21 -17.19 -15.13 3.90
CA GLU A 21 -16.48 -15.80 2.81
C GLU A 21 -15.06 -16.19 3.23
N TYR A 22 -14.52 -17.23 2.62
CA TYR A 22 -13.08 -17.49 2.60
C TYR A 22 -12.44 -16.63 1.52
N ILE A 23 -11.38 -15.91 1.87
CA ILE A 23 -10.53 -15.17 0.95
C ILE A 23 -9.11 -15.71 0.99
N GLN A 24 -8.51 -15.88 -0.19
CA GLN A 24 -7.07 -16.02 -0.32
C GLN A 24 -6.41 -14.62 -0.23
N TYR A 25 -5.92 -14.26 0.96
CA TYR A 25 -5.33 -12.95 1.22
C TYR A 25 -3.96 -12.80 0.55
N ASN A 26 -3.14 -13.85 0.59
CA ASN A 26 -1.88 -13.97 -0.17
C ASN A 26 -1.59 -15.45 -0.43
N LYS A 27 -0.43 -15.81 -1.00
CA LYS A 27 -0.08 -17.22 -1.28
C LYS A 27 -0.14 -18.16 -0.05
N GLN A 28 -0.04 -17.62 1.16
CA GLN A 28 0.10 -18.40 2.41
C GLN A 28 -1.13 -18.31 3.31
N LEU A 29 -1.92 -17.24 3.19
CA LEU A 29 -3.04 -16.96 4.08
C LEU A 29 -4.37 -17.15 3.35
N ARG A 30 -5.13 -18.13 3.83
CA ARG A 30 -6.55 -18.32 3.50
C ARG A 30 -7.38 -18.03 4.74
N LEU A 31 -8.17 -16.96 4.69
CA LEU A 31 -8.78 -16.33 5.86
C LEU A 31 -10.30 -16.25 5.73
N ILE A 32 -11.00 -16.15 6.85
CA ILE A 32 -12.43 -15.87 6.88
C ILE A 32 -12.62 -14.35 6.97
N ARG A 33 -13.42 -13.81 6.06
CA ARG A 33 -13.77 -12.39 5.96
C ARG A 33 -15.27 -12.19 6.15
N SER A 34 -15.62 -11.15 6.88
CA SER A 34 -16.97 -10.60 6.99
C SER A 34 -17.21 -9.65 5.81
N VAL A 35 -18.18 -9.96 4.94
CA VAL A 35 -18.47 -9.20 3.72
C VAL A 35 -19.00 -7.79 4.04
N LYS A 36 -19.79 -7.66 5.11
CA LYS A 36 -20.43 -6.38 5.49
C LYS A 36 -19.44 -5.29 5.91
N ASP A 37 -18.43 -5.65 6.70
CA ASP A 37 -17.57 -4.69 7.41
C ASP A 37 -16.08 -4.79 6.99
N ASP A 38 -15.75 -5.66 6.02
CA ASP A 38 -14.37 -5.94 5.58
C ASP A 38 -13.40 -6.38 6.72
N MET A 39 -13.92 -7.13 7.68
CA MET A 39 -13.17 -7.60 8.85
C MET A 39 -12.74 -9.05 8.71
N TYR A 40 -11.57 -9.40 9.23
CA TYR A 40 -10.97 -10.73 9.10
C TYR A 40 -10.90 -11.45 10.44
N GLN A 41 -11.26 -12.74 10.45
CA GLN A 41 -11.26 -13.53 11.68
C GLN A 41 -9.83 -13.86 12.11
N MET A 42 -9.45 -13.48 13.33
CA MET A 42 -8.12 -13.76 13.88
C MET A 42 -7.82 -15.26 13.94
N GLN A 43 -8.80 -16.09 14.33
CA GLN A 43 -8.59 -17.53 14.43
C GLN A 43 -8.16 -18.13 13.09
N SER A 44 -8.76 -17.69 11.98
CA SER A 44 -8.37 -18.14 10.64
C SER A 44 -6.92 -17.75 10.28
N ILE A 45 -6.46 -16.59 10.76
CA ILE A 45 -5.06 -16.15 10.60
C ILE A 45 -4.13 -17.07 11.38
N LEU A 46 -4.44 -17.37 12.64
CA LEU A 46 -3.62 -18.24 13.47
C LEU A 46 -3.51 -19.65 12.87
N THR A 47 -4.64 -20.20 12.38
CA THR A 47 -4.67 -21.50 11.70
C THR A 47 -3.84 -21.48 10.42
N ALA A 48 -3.97 -20.45 9.58
CA ALA A 48 -3.20 -20.32 8.35
C ALA A 48 -1.69 -20.14 8.60
N CYS A 49 -1.32 -19.51 9.73
CA CYS A 49 0.07 -19.34 10.15
C CYS A 49 0.68 -20.56 10.85
N PHE A 50 -0.08 -21.65 11.03
CA PHE A 50 0.32 -22.81 11.84
C PHE A 50 0.81 -22.40 13.24
N ALA A 51 0.11 -21.44 13.85
CA ALA A 51 0.45 -20.97 15.18
C ALA A 51 0.23 -22.09 16.23
N PRO A 52 1.05 -22.14 17.29
CA PRO A 52 0.84 -23.12 18.36
C PRO A 52 -0.47 -22.83 19.09
N ASP A 53 -1.16 -23.90 19.55
CA ASP A 53 -2.46 -23.82 20.25
C ASP A 53 -2.42 -23.01 21.56
N THR A 54 -1.21 -22.73 22.08
CA THR A 54 -0.99 -21.87 23.25
C THR A 54 -1.25 -20.40 22.97
N LYS A 55 -1.19 -19.95 21.71
CA LYS A 55 -1.44 -18.55 21.34
C LYS A 55 -2.93 -18.31 21.19
N LEU A 56 -3.50 -17.60 22.15
CA LEU A 56 -4.90 -17.20 22.10
C LEU A 56 -5.01 -15.78 21.51
N PRO A 57 -6.04 -15.48 20.70
CA PRO A 57 -6.26 -14.12 20.18
C PRO A 57 -6.28 -13.04 21.27
N LYS A 58 -6.75 -13.38 22.48
CA LYS A 58 -6.78 -12.49 23.65
C LYS A 58 -5.39 -12.02 24.09
N ASP A 59 -4.36 -12.84 23.92
CA ASP A 59 -2.99 -12.51 24.33
C ASP A 59 -2.35 -11.49 23.41
N TRP A 60 -2.77 -11.45 22.13
CA TRP A 60 -2.33 -10.41 21.21
C TRP A 60 -2.71 -9.01 21.73
N PHE A 61 -3.96 -8.83 22.17
CA PHE A 61 -4.46 -7.55 22.68
C PHE A 61 -3.84 -7.13 24.03
N ARG A 62 -3.20 -8.05 24.76
CA ARG A 62 -2.54 -7.76 26.04
C ARG A 62 -1.11 -7.26 25.88
N ASN A 63 -0.51 -7.42 24.70
CA ASN A 63 0.86 -7.00 24.47
C ASN A 63 0.95 -5.48 24.38
N GLN A 64 1.93 -4.90 25.06
CA GLN A 64 2.17 -3.45 25.07
C GLN A 64 2.37 -2.88 23.66
N SER A 65 3.17 -3.54 22.83
CA SER A 65 3.40 -3.13 21.42
C SER A 65 2.12 -3.16 20.58
N THR A 66 1.22 -4.10 20.84
CA THR A 66 -0.08 -4.16 20.17
C THR A 66 -0.99 -3.03 20.62
N ILE A 67 -0.97 -2.66 21.89
CA ILE A 67 -1.74 -1.52 22.42
C ILE A 67 -1.29 -0.21 21.75
N GLU A 68 0.02 0.00 21.63
CA GLU A 68 0.59 1.15 20.91
C GLU A 68 0.18 1.18 19.44
N LEU A 69 0.26 0.03 18.75
CA LEU A 69 -0.18 -0.09 17.36
C LEU A 69 -1.67 0.22 17.20
N LEU A 70 -2.52 -0.29 18.09
CA LEU A 70 -3.97 -0.03 18.06
C LEU A 70 -4.29 1.43 18.34
N SER A 71 -3.56 2.07 19.26
CA SER A 71 -3.69 3.51 19.52
C SER A 71 -3.36 4.34 18.27
N GLU A 72 -2.28 4.01 17.57
CA GLU A 72 -1.89 4.72 16.34
C GLU A 72 -2.86 4.45 15.20
N ALA A 73 -3.28 3.20 15.01
CA ALA A 73 -4.28 2.86 14.00
C ALA A 73 -5.62 3.57 14.26
N GLN A 74 -6.03 3.70 15.53
CA GLN A 74 -7.26 4.38 15.89
C GLN A 74 -7.15 5.88 15.60
N ARG A 75 -5.97 6.44 15.86
CA ARG A 75 -5.63 7.83 15.55
C ARG A 75 -5.75 8.09 14.04
N ASP A 76 -5.08 7.29 13.22
CA ASP A 76 -5.07 7.42 11.76
C ASP A 76 -6.48 7.32 11.16
N VAL A 77 -7.26 6.33 11.58
CA VAL A 77 -8.66 6.15 11.17
C VAL A 77 -9.50 7.39 11.52
N LEU A 78 -9.37 7.91 12.75
CA LEU A 78 -10.09 9.11 13.18
C LEU A 78 -9.68 10.36 12.40
N PHE A 79 -8.42 10.49 11.98
CA PHE A 79 -7.97 11.64 11.19
C PHE A 79 -8.36 11.52 9.71
N SER A 80 -8.37 10.32 9.15
CA SER A 80 -8.84 10.03 7.79
C SER A 80 -10.31 10.43 7.60
N GLU A 81 -11.19 10.05 8.52
CA GLU A 81 -12.64 10.31 8.42
C GLU A 81 -13.02 11.79 8.61
N ASN A 82 -12.17 12.58 9.26
CA ASN A 82 -12.41 14.01 9.48
C ASN A 82 -12.19 14.86 8.21
N SER A 83 -11.74 14.28 7.08
CA SER A 83 -11.34 15.05 5.90
C SER A 83 -12.44 15.26 4.85
N GLU A 84 -13.44 14.37 4.70
CA GLU A 84 -14.49 14.53 3.67
C GLU A 84 -15.91 14.07 4.08
N GLU A 85 -16.07 13.06 4.94
CA GLU A 85 -17.37 12.40 5.19
C GLU A 85 -18.28 13.14 6.18
N GLN A 86 -17.76 14.05 7.01
CA GLN A 86 -18.58 14.89 7.90
C GLN A 86 -19.47 15.92 7.18
N ARG A 87 -19.29 16.15 5.87
CA ARG A 87 -20.14 17.08 5.10
C ARG A 87 -21.49 16.50 4.70
N VAL A 88 -21.66 15.19 4.75
CA VAL A 88 -22.91 14.51 4.43
C VAL A 88 -23.32 13.72 5.67
N GLY A 89 -24.31 14.22 6.42
CA GLY A 89 -24.71 13.76 7.77
C GLY A 89 -25.15 12.30 7.98
N LYS A 90 -24.60 11.33 7.25
CA LYS A 90 -24.63 9.91 7.60
C LYS A 90 -23.59 9.69 8.70
N LYS A 91 -24.06 9.41 9.91
CA LYS A 91 -23.24 8.79 10.97
C LYS A 91 -22.82 7.39 10.49
N SER A 92 -21.76 7.32 9.68
CA SER A 92 -21.03 6.07 9.50
C SER A 92 -20.52 5.68 10.88
N GLN A 93 -20.75 4.43 11.28
CA GLN A 93 -20.23 3.92 12.54
C GLN A 93 -18.72 4.13 12.53
N SER A 94 -18.17 4.68 13.62
CA SER A 94 -16.71 4.82 13.75
C SER A 94 -16.06 3.46 13.41
N PRO A 95 -15.03 3.41 12.54
CA PRO A 95 -14.50 2.16 12.05
C PRO A 95 -13.88 1.43 13.21
N LYS A 96 -14.50 0.31 13.58
CA LYS A 96 -13.99 -0.54 14.65
C LYS A 96 -12.74 -1.24 14.11
N LEU A 97 -11.60 -1.05 14.78
CA LEU A 97 -10.36 -1.77 14.43
C LEU A 97 -10.44 -3.27 14.71
N TYR A 98 -11.23 -3.65 15.71
CA TYR A 98 -11.47 -5.04 16.07
C TYR A 98 -12.82 -5.20 16.76
N GLU A 99 -13.37 -6.42 16.72
CA GLU A 99 -14.64 -6.78 17.35
C GLU A 99 -14.62 -8.25 17.78
N ASN A 100 -15.09 -8.53 19.00
CA ASN A 100 -15.28 -9.91 19.45
C ASN A 100 -16.74 -10.34 19.21
N ARG A 101 -16.94 -11.29 18.30
CA ARG A 101 -18.26 -11.80 17.92
C ARG A 101 -18.49 -13.17 18.56
N GLU A 102 -18.94 -13.18 19.81
CA GLU A 102 -19.17 -14.43 20.56
C GLU A 102 -20.51 -15.10 20.24
N LYS A 103 -21.50 -14.34 19.75
CA LYS A 103 -22.87 -14.80 19.46
C LYS A 103 -23.01 -15.62 18.17
N LEU A 104 -21.91 -15.81 17.43
CA LEU A 104 -21.89 -16.52 16.15
C LEU A 104 -21.78 -18.04 16.33
N PRO A 105 -22.15 -18.84 15.30
CA PRO A 105 -21.98 -20.29 15.34
C PRO A 105 -20.52 -20.70 15.52
N ASN A 106 -20.32 -21.91 16.05
CA ASN A 106 -19.00 -22.48 16.27
C ASN A 106 -18.24 -22.56 14.92
N GLY A 107 -17.04 -21.97 14.87
CA GLY A 107 -16.25 -21.81 13.64
C GLY A 107 -16.18 -20.36 13.13
N LEU A 108 -17.25 -19.58 13.24
CA LEU A 108 -17.28 -18.17 12.83
C LEU A 108 -17.13 -17.19 14.02
N ARG A 109 -17.36 -17.65 15.25
CA ARG A 109 -17.18 -16.82 16.45
C ARG A 109 -15.72 -16.46 16.72
N GLY A 110 -15.53 -15.39 17.48
CA GLY A 110 -14.22 -14.94 17.98
C GLY A 110 -13.87 -13.52 17.56
N TYR A 111 -12.58 -13.21 17.63
CA TYR A 111 -12.08 -11.88 17.30
C TYR A 111 -11.96 -11.67 15.80
N TYR A 112 -12.48 -10.53 15.35
CA TYR A 112 -12.34 -10.00 14.01
C TYR A 112 -11.49 -8.74 14.06
N VAL A 113 -10.60 -8.58 13.10
CA VAL A 113 -9.66 -7.45 13.00
C VAL A 113 -9.75 -6.80 11.62
N HIS A 114 -9.45 -5.51 11.58
CA HIS A 114 -9.41 -4.73 10.36
C HIS A 114 -8.35 -5.25 9.39
N ARG A 115 -8.59 -5.06 8.08
CA ARG A 115 -7.70 -5.50 6.98
C ARG A 115 -6.23 -5.16 7.19
N LEU A 116 -5.94 -3.95 7.68
CA LEU A 116 -4.57 -3.48 7.91
C LEU A 116 -3.85 -4.20 9.06
N LEU A 117 -4.60 -4.76 10.01
CA LEU A 117 -4.05 -5.46 11.16
C LEU A 117 -3.78 -6.95 10.87
N VAL A 118 -4.28 -7.49 9.75
CA VAL A 118 -4.09 -8.90 9.37
C VAL A 118 -2.62 -9.30 9.39
N ASN A 119 -1.75 -8.50 8.76
CA ASN A 119 -0.32 -8.77 8.73
C ASN A 119 0.32 -8.64 10.12
N ALA A 120 -0.11 -7.68 10.94
CA ALA A 120 0.40 -7.54 12.32
C ALA A 120 0.07 -8.75 13.18
N VAL A 121 -1.18 -9.26 13.09
CA VAL A 121 -1.61 -10.48 13.78
C VAL A 121 -0.83 -11.69 13.25
N ALA A 122 -0.65 -11.81 11.94
CA ALA A 122 0.08 -12.92 11.33
C ALA A 122 1.57 -12.93 11.72
N MET A 123 2.22 -11.76 11.80
CA MET A 123 3.60 -11.62 12.29
C MET A 123 3.74 -12.04 13.75
N TRP A 124 2.79 -11.63 14.59
CA TRP A 124 2.75 -12.07 15.99
C TRP A 124 2.49 -13.57 16.11
N ALA A 125 1.59 -14.12 15.29
CA ALA A 125 1.24 -15.53 15.29
C ALA A 125 2.46 -16.40 14.90
N SER A 126 3.18 -16.01 13.84
CA SER A 126 4.35 -16.74 13.33
C SER A 126 5.48 -15.81 12.91
N PRO A 127 6.63 -15.84 13.62
CA PRO A 127 7.84 -15.12 13.19
C PRO A 127 8.35 -15.53 11.81
N ARG A 128 8.07 -16.77 11.37
CA ARG A 128 8.42 -17.25 10.03
C ARG A 128 7.65 -16.51 8.96
N TYR A 129 6.38 -16.20 9.21
CA TYR A 129 5.57 -15.39 8.31
C TYR A 129 6.10 -13.94 8.25
N ALA A 130 6.51 -13.37 9.39
CA ALA A 130 7.11 -12.04 9.42
C ALA A 130 8.34 -11.93 8.49
N TRP A 131 9.20 -12.95 8.48
CA TRP A 131 10.35 -12.98 7.57
C TRP A 131 9.96 -12.97 6.09
N ASN A 132 8.90 -13.68 5.70
CA ASN A 132 8.40 -13.66 4.32
C ASN A 132 7.87 -12.27 3.93
N ILE A 133 7.19 -11.60 4.85
CA ILE A 133 6.70 -10.23 4.64
C ILE A 133 7.86 -9.24 4.49
N TYR A 134 8.92 -9.37 5.30
CA TYR A 134 10.10 -8.52 5.14
C TYR A 134 10.79 -8.70 3.79
N LYS A 135 10.89 -9.93 3.28
CA LYS A 135 11.40 -10.20 1.93
C LYS A 135 10.54 -9.55 0.85
N LEU A 136 9.22 -9.71 0.95
CA LEU A 136 8.29 -9.11 0.00
C LEU A 136 8.41 -7.59 -0.03
N LEU A 137 8.54 -6.97 1.16
CA LEU A 137 8.70 -5.53 1.28
C LEU A 137 10.03 -5.04 0.70
N ASP A 138 11.13 -5.77 0.92
CA ASP A 138 12.44 -5.43 0.32
C ASP A 138 12.42 -5.54 -1.21
N GLU A 139 11.78 -6.58 -1.75
CA GLU A 139 11.60 -6.75 -3.19
C GLU A 139 10.79 -5.60 -3.80
N LEU A 140 9.70 -5.19 -3.16
CA LEU A 140 8.87 -4.06 -3.61
C LEU A 140 9.67 -2.76 -3.60
N HIS A 141 10.36 -2.44 -2.51
CA HIS A 141 11.20 -1.23 -2.45
C HIS A 141 12.35 -1.26 -3.46
N ARG A 142 12.89 -2.43 -3.78
CA ARG A 142 13.90 -2.57 -4.84
C ARG A 142 13.32 -2.26 -6.21
N GLN A 143 12.09 -2.71 -6.50
CA GLN A 143 11.40 -2.38 -7.75
C GLN A 143 11.13 -0.87 -7.86
N GLU A 144 10.61 -0.25 -6.81
CA GLU A 144 10.36 1.20 -6.77
C GLU A 144 11.63 2.03 -7.03
N ARG A 145 12.76 1.65 -6.42
CA ARG A 145 14.06 2.29 -6.69
C ARG A 145 14.46 2.16 -8.16
N GLY A 146 14.34 0.98 -8.74
CA GLY A 146 14.65 0.76 -10.15
C GLY A 146 13.75 1.57 -11.09
N GLU A 147 12.47 1.73 -10.77
CA GLU A 147 11.56 2.60 -11.53
C GLU A 147 11.92 4.07 -11.42
N MET A 148 12.32 4.53 -10.23
CA MET A 148 12.79 5.90 -10.03
C MET A 148 14.07 6.18 -10.81
N GLU A 149 15.04 5.25 -10.80
CA GLU A 149 16.27 5.36 -11.58
C GLU A 149 15.99 5.44 -13.08
N LYS A 150 15.10 4.59 -13.61
CA LYS A 150 14.68 4.66 -15.02
C LYS A 150 14.03 6.00 -15.37
N LYS A 151 13.17 6.53 -14.50
CA LYS A 151 12.55 7.86 -14.69
C LYS A 151 13.59 8.97 -14.66
N LEU A 152 14.63 8.85 -13.86
CA LEU A 152 15.73 9.81 -13.79
C LEU A 152 16.56 9.78 -15.08
N GLN A 153 17.00 8.58 -15.50
CA GLN A 153 17.75 8.39 -16.75
C GLN A 153 16.99 8.93 -17.96
N ALA A 154 15.69 8.63 -18.07
CA ALA A 154 14.85 9.17 -19.15
C ALA A 154 14.76 10.70 -19.13
N LYS A 155 14.75 11.33 -17.94
CA LYS A 155 14.79 12.80 -17.83
C LYS A 155 16.13 13.36 -18.27
N ASP A 156 17.24 12.73 -17.86
CA ASP A 156 18.59 13.17 -18.22
C ASP A 156 18.84 13.08 -19.74
N GLU A 157 18.40 11.99 -20.39
CA GLU A 157 18.46 11.84 -21.85
C GLU A 157 17.65 12.93 -22.58
N VAL A 158 16.45 13.25 -22.08
CA VAL A 158 15.63 14.34 -22.63
C VAL A 158 16.33 15.69 -22.47
N ILE A 159 16.93 15.95 -21.32
CA ILE A 159 17.71 17.18 -21.08
C ILE A 159 18.87 17.26 -22.08
N GLU A 160 19.66 16.20 -22.23
CA GLU A 160 20.81 16.18 -23.14
C GLU A 160 20.38 16.41 -24.61
N SER A 161 19.26 15.82 -25.02
CA SER A 161 18.70 16.02 -26.37
C SER A 161 18.22 17.45 -26.61
N LYS A 162 17.60 18.07 -25.59
CA LYS A 162 17.17 19.47 -25.62
C LYS A 162 18.37 20.40 -25.64
N ASP A 163 19.39 20.15 -24.84
CA ASP A 163 20.63 20.94 -24.82
C ASP A 163 21.33 20.90 -26.18
N LYS A 164 21.45 19.71 -26.80
CA LYS A 164 21.98 19.58 -28.18
C LYS A 164 21.15 20.37 -29.19
N SER A 165 19.82 20.39 -29.02
CA SER A 165 18.92 21.14 -29.90
C SER A 165 19.01 22.65 -29.66
N ILE A 166 19.16 23.10 -28.41
CA ILE A 166 19.38 24.50 -28.03
C ILE A 166 20.71 24.97 -28.61
N GLN A 167 21.80 24.22 -28.42
CA GLN A 167 23.11 24.53 -29.00
C GLN A 167 23.04 24.72 -30.53
N LYS A 168 22.26 23.89 -31.23
CA LYS A 168 22.01 24.04 -32.68
C LYS A 168 21.14 25.25 -33.04
N ARG A 169 20.25 25.68 -32.14
CA ARG A 169 19.32 26.82 -32.31
C ARG A 169 19.86 28.15 -31.81
N ILE A 170 20.99 28.19 -31.09
CA ILE A 170 21.69 29.46 -30.82
C ILE A 170 21.87 30.16 -32.17
N PRO A 171 21.34 31.38 -32.36
CA PRO A 171 21.35 32.00 -33.67
C PRO A 171 22.79 32.27 -34.12
N ARG A 172 23.16 31.80 -35.32
CA ARG A 172 24.18 32.50 -36.12
C ARG A 172 23.68 33.93 -36.31
N SER A 173 24.16 34.94 -35.58
CA SER A 173 23.70 36.32 -35.88
C SER A 173 24.55 37.50 -35.41
N VAL A 174 25.84 37.32 -35.09
CA VAL A 174 26.79 38.41 -35.38
C VAL A 174 28.12 37.82 -35.86
N PRO A 175 28.59 38.14 -37.08
CA PRO A 175 29.93 37.78 -37.51
C PRO A 175 30.97 38.22 -36.46
N LYS A 176 31.95 37.35 -36.16
CA LYS A 176 32.99 37.60 -35.15
C LYS A 176 33.62 38.98 -35.39
N GLY A 177 33.58 39.87 -34.40
CA GLY A 177 34.07 41.25 -34.52
C GLY A 177 33.06 42.31 -35.00
N LYS A 178 31.80 41.95 -35.27
CA LYS A 178 30.70 42.90 -35.56
C LYS A 178 29.69 43.03 -34.42
N GLU A 179 29.99 42.48 -33.25
CA GLU A 179 29.13 42.41 -32.05
C GLU A 179 28.56 43.78 -31.60
N LYS A 180 29.21 44.89 -31.98
CA LYS A 180 28.81 46.26 -31.64
C LYS A 180 28.34 47.10 -32.85
N ASN A 181 28.27 46.53 -34.05
CA ASN A 181 27.90 47.25 -35.27
C ASN A 181 26.40 47.08 -35.55
N TYR A 182 25.62 48.09 -35.17
CA TYR A 182 24.18 48.14 -35.43
C TYR A 182 23.90 49.01 -36.65
N LYS A 183 23.11 48.50 -37.60
CA LYS A 183 22.60 49.29 -38.74
C LYS A 183 21.12 49.55 -38.49
N TYR A 184 20.78 50.78 -38.14
CA TYR A 184 19.40 51.21 -37.93
C TYR A 184 18.80 51.62 -39.27
N MET A 185 17.62 51.10 -39.59
CA MET A 185 16.81 51.55 -40.72
C MET A 185 15.77 52.51 -40.16
N ILE A 186 15.92 53.80 -40.47
CA ILE A 186 14.98 54.85 -40.07
C ILE A 186 14.07 55.08 -41.26
N TYR A 187 12.77 54.83 -41.08
CA TYR A 187 11.75 55.24 -42.04
C TYR A 187 11.29 56.65 -41.64
N THR A 188 11.31 57.57 -42.60
CA THR A 188 10.66 58.87 -42.47
C THR A 188 9.26 58.75 -43.05
N GLU A 189 8.25 59.11 -42.25
CA GLU A 189 6.84 59.23 -42.68
C GLU A 189 6.65 60.26 -43.81
#